data_AF-A0A562K726-F1
#
_entry.id   AF-A0A562K726-F1
#
_cell.length_a   1.000
_cell.length_b   1.000
_cell.length_c   1.000
_cell.angle_alpha   90.00
_cell.angle_beta   90.00
_cell.angle_gamma   90.00
#
_symmetry.space_group_name_H-M   'P 1'
#
loop_
_entity.id
_entity.type
_entity.pdbx_description
1 polymer ?
#
loop_
_entity_poly.entity_id
_entity_poly.type
_entity_poly.pdbx_seq_one_letter_code
_entity_poly.pdbx_strand_id
1 'polypeptide(L)'
;MNGTAHAAIGAAAGYVVANTVHASPSATLLLVGLGGVSGLIPDLDIDGKLRDRITLSHEVVRTVAQLIGILMIIYSFYEGNSKEKWLGIAIGIGMVAISSRIRQKHMLTITGIGVLAGGISLQELWLILFGIYILIASFVSHRSYTHSIVGVIFFGYIASKFEVSLGINGVFYTCLAGYISHLIADFKMLPFNKRGIKLFLPISSKEI
;
A
#
# COMPACT_ATOMS: atom_id res chain seq x y z
N MET A 1 15.28 -10.69 -5.22
CA MET A 1 16.33 -9.75 -4.75
C MET A 1 15.97 -9.24 -3.34
N ASN A 2 16.60 -8.20 -2.76
CA ASN A 2 16.10 -7.56 -1.52
C ASN A 2 15.39 -6.23 -1.83
N GLY A 3 14.52 -5.76 -0.92
CA GLY A 3 13.75 -4.53 -1.15
C GLY A 3 14.60 -3.28 -1.44
N THR A 4 15.82 -3.18 -0.89
CA THR A 4 16.71 -2.05 -1.19
C THR A 4 17.09 -1.99 -2.66
N ALA A 5 17.39 -3.16 -3.25
CA ALA A 5 17.74 -3.25 -4.65
C ALA A 5 16.55 -2.91 -5.54
N HIS A 6 15.35 -3.39 -5.20
CA HIS A 6 14.12 -3.03 -5.94
C HIS A 6 13.85 -1.52 -5.90
N ALA A 7 13.98 -0.90 -4.72
CA ALA A 7 13.85 0.55 -4.58
C ALA A 7 14.92 1.31 -5.37
N ALA A 8 16.18 0.83 -5.38
CA ALA A 8 17.27 1.48 -6.11
C ALA A 8 17.06 1.40 -7.63
N ILE A 9 16.66 0.23 -8.16
CA ILE A 9 16.36 0.07 -9.58
C ILE A 9 15.14 0.92 -9.97
N GLY A 10 14.09 0.92 -9.15
CA GLY A 10 12.93 1.77 -9.36
C GLY A 10 13.29 3.26 -9.37
N ALA A 11 14.14 3.71 -8.44
CA ALA A 11 14.63 5.08 -8.39
C ALA A 11 15.46 5.46 -9.62
N ALA A 12 16.30 4.54 -10.11
CA ALA A 12 17.03 4.70 -11.36
C ALA A 12 16.08 4.82 -12.57
N ALA A 13 15.02 4.00 -12.63
CA ALA A 13 13.99 4.13 -13.65
C ALA A 13 13.29 5.50 -13.59
N GLY A 14 12.98 5.98 -12.39
CA GLY A 14 12.45 7.33 -12.18
C GLY A 14 13.39 8.44 -12.68
N TYR A 15 14.70 8.30 -12.42
CA TYR A 15 15.71 9.23 -12.95
C TYR A 15 15.76 9.23 -14.47
N VAL A 16 15.72 8.05 -15.11
CA VAL A 16 15.70 7.94 -16.58
C VAL A 16 14.48 8.65 -17.16
N VAL A 17 13.28 8.39 -16.62
CA VAL A 17 12.05 9.05 -17.07
C VAL A 17 12.12 10.57 -16.87
N ALA A 18 12.64 11.04 -15.74
CA ALA A 18 12.82 12.47 -15.49
C ALA A 18 13.69 13.15 -16.56
N ASN A 19 14.75 12.48 -17.00
CA ASN A 19 15.62 13.00 -18.07
C ASN A 19 14.92 12.96 -19.44
N THR A 20 14.12 11.94 -19.74
CA THR A 20 13.42 11.85 -21.04
C THR A 20 12.33 12.90 -21.20
N VAL A 21 11.69 13.31 -20.10
CA VAL A 21 10.65 14.35 -20.11
C VAL A 21 11.21 15.75 -19.83
N HIS A 22 12.54 15.89 -19.72
CA HIS A 22 13.23 17.13 -19.37
C HIS A 22 12.65 17.79 -18.10
N ALA A 23 12.42 16.99 -17.07
CA ALA A 23 11.84 17.43 -15.81
C ALA A 23 12.72 18.48 -15.11
N SER A 24 12.09 19.40 -14.38
CA SER A 24 12.80 20.31 -13.48
C SER A 24 13.54 19.53 -12.38
N PRO A 25 14.51 20.14 -11.66
CA PRO A 25 15.18 19.45 -10.55
C PRO A 25 14.23 18.95 -9.45
N SER A 26 13.17 19.71 -9.13
CA SER A 26 12.16 19.31 -8.16
C SER A 26 11.30 18.15 -8.65
N ALA A 27 10.86 18.20 -9.92
CA ALA A 27 10.13 17.11 -10.54
C ALA A 27 11.01 15.85 -10.68
N THR A 28 12.30 16.00 -10.96
CA THR A 28 13.26 14.89 -11.00
C THR A 28 13.35 14.19 -9.65
N LEU A 29 13.50 14.93 -8.56
CA LEU A 29 13.53 14.34 -7.21
C LEU A 29 12.23 13.58 -6.90
N LEU A 30 11.09 14.14 -7.27
CA LEU A 30 9.79 13.49 -7.12
C LEU A 30 9.71 12.20 -7.94
N LEU A 31 10.08 12.21 -9.22
CA LEU A 31 10.05 11.03 -10.08
C LEU A 31 11.03 9.95 -9.61
N VAL A 32 12.23 10.31 -9.15
CA VAL A 32 13.18 9.36 -8.53
C VAL A 32 12.56 8.71 -7.29
N GLY A 33 11.94 9.51 -6.41
CA GLY A 33 11.25 9.01 -5.22
C GLY A 33 10.08 8.08 -5.57
N LEU A 34 9.23 8.48 -6.51
CA LEU A 34 8.09 7.69 -6.98
C LEU A 34 8.52 6.38 -7.63
N GLY A 35 9.60 6.39 -8.40
CA GLY A 35 10.17 5.18 -8.98
C GLY A 35 10.62 4.20 -7.90
N GLY A 36 11.32 4.70 -6.87
CA GLY A 36 11.75 3.88 -5.74
C GLY A 36 10.60 3.31 -4.92
N VAL A 37 9.55 4.10 -4.66
CA VAL A 37 8.34 3.61 -3.99
C VAL A 37 7.63 2.58 -4.86
N SER A 38 7.46 2.85 -6.16
CA SER A 38 6.74 1.96 -7.09
C SER A 38 7.45 0.63 -7.30
N GLY A 39 8.79 0.63 -7.25
CA GLY A 39 9.59 -0.59 -7.23
C GLY A 39 9.38 -1.46 -5.98
N LEU A 40 8.76 -0.96 -4.92
CA LEU A 40 8.44 -1.73 -3.72
C LEU A 40 6.97 -2.16 -3.63
N ILE A 41 6.10 -1.66 -4.50
CA ILE A 41 4.65 -1.90 -4.46
C ILE A 41 4.24 -3.37 -4.72
N PRO A 42 4.96 -4.16 -5.54
CA PRO A 42 4.62 -5.58 -5.68
C PRO A 42 4.78 -6.37 -4.37
N ASP A 43 5.74 -5.97 -3.52
CA ASP A 43 6.12 -6.61 -2.25
C ASP A 43 5.41 -6.01 -1.03
N LEU A 44 4.32 -5.26 -1.25
CA LEU A 44 3.57 -4.57 -0.19
C LEU A 44 2.90 -5.55 0.78
N ASP A 45 2.73 -6.81 0.36
CA ASP A 45 2.10 -7.91 1.08
C ASP A 45 3.04 -8.70 2.01
N ILE A 46 4.36 -8.53 1.88
CA ILE A 46 5.34 -9.15 2.77
C ILE A 46 5.80 -8.20 3.88
N ASP A 47 6.28 -8.78 4.98
CA ASP A 47 7.02 -8.00 5.99
C ASP A 47 8.30 -7.48 5.32
N GLY A 48 8.37 -6.16 5.11
CA GLY A 48 9.39 -5.56 4.26
C GLY A 48 9.43 -4.04 4.39
N LYS A 49 10.48 -3.44 3.81
CA LYS A 49 10.83 -2.02 4.02
C LYS A 49 9.69 -1.04 3.72
N LEU A 50 8.90 -1.29 2.67
CA LEU A 50 7.77 -0.41 2.35
C LEU A 50 6.64 -0.60 3.37
N ARG A 51 6.24 -1.83 3.64
CA ARG A 51 5.20 -2.16 4.60
C ARG A 51 5.50 -1.58 5.98
N ASP A 52 6.73 -1.69 6.47
CA ASP A 52 7.15 -1.15 7.77
C ASP A 52 7.10 0.38 7.84
N ARG A 53 7.13 1.07 6.69
CA ARG A 53 7.07 2.54 6.59
C ARG A 53 5.65 3.06 6.39
N ILE A 54 4.81 2.33 5.66
CA ILE A 54 3.42 2.74 5.39
C ILE A 54 2.45 2.29 6.48
N THR A 55 2.74 1.19 7.16
CA THR A 55 1.89 0.68 8.24
C THR A 55 2.38 1.19 9.59
N LEU A 56 1.45 1.57 10.46
CA LEU A 56 1.76 1.85 11.86
C LEU A 56 2.05 0.53 12.60
N SER A 57 2.79 0.59 13.71
CA SER A 57 2.95 -0.60 14.54
C SER A 57 1.58 -1.04 15.07
N HIS A 58 1.35 -2.35 15.04
CA HIS A 58 0.09 -2.91 15.54
C HIS A 58 -0.13 -2.60 17.03
N GLU A 59 0.94 -2.43 17.81
CA GLU A 59 0.89 -1.99 19.21
C GLU A 59 0.36 -0.56 19.35
N VAL A 60 0.81 0.37 18.51
CA VAL A 60 0.30 1.76 18.52
C VAL A 60 -1.16 1.78 18.13
N VAL A 61 -1.55 1.10 17.05
CA VAL A 61 -2.96 1.07 16.60
C VAL A 61 -3.85 0.43 17.66
N ARG A 62 -3.40 -0.67 18.27
CA ARG A 62 -4.09 -1.30 19.40
C ARG A 62 -4.22 -0.33 20.58
N THR A 63 -3.14 0.31 21.00
CA THR A 63 -3.13 1.21 22.17
C THR A 63 -4.05 2.41 21.96
N VAL A 64 -3.98 3.06 20.80
CA VAL A 64 -4.85 4.20 20.46
C VAL A 64 -6.31 3.76 20.43
N ALA A 65 -6.64 2.62 19.80
CA ALA A 65 -8.01 2.14 19.75
C ALA A 65 -8.55 1.77 21.15
N GLN A 66 -7.70 1.18 22.01
CA GLN A 66 -8.06 0.89 23.40
C GLN A 66 -8.28 2.17 24.21
N LEU A 67 -7.41 3.18 24.03
CA LEU A 67 -7.56 4.48 24.68
C LEU A 67 -8.86 5.17 24.26
N ILE A 68 -9.19 5.18 22.97
CA ILE A 68 -10.46 5.73 22.48
C ILE A 68 -11.64 4.96 23.09
N GLY A 69 -11.60 3.63 23.13
CA GLY A 69 -12.64 2.82 23.76
C GLY A 69 -12.85 3.14 25.24
N ILE A 70 -11.76 3.33 26.00
CA ILE A 70 -11.82 3.74 27.43
C ILE A 70 -12.41 5.15 27.56
N LEU A 71 -11.95 6.10 26.74
CA LEU A 71 -12.47 7.47 26.75
C LEU A 71 -13.95 7.52 26.39
N MET A 72 -14.42 6.69 25.46
CA MET A 72 -15.84 6.57 25.13
C MET A 72 -16.68 6.06 26.31
N ILE A 73 -16.18 5.07 27.05
CA ILE A 73 -16.84 4.59 28.28
C ILE A 73 -16.99 5.76 29.26
N ILE A 74 -15.87 6.42 29.58
CA ILE A 74 -15.82 7.55 30.51
C ILE A 74 -16.81 8.64 30.08
N TYR A 75 -16.71 9.11 28.84
CA TYR A 75 -17.56 10.16 28.30
C TYR A 75 -19.05 9.80 28.38
N SER A 76 -19.42 8.58 27.97
CA SER A 76 -20.81 8.14 28.03
C SER A 76 -21.37 8.12 29.46
N PHE A 77 -20.54 7.77 30.46
CA PHE A 77 -20.93 7.76 31.87
C PHE A 77 -21.23 9.16 32.42
N TYR A 78 -20.45 10.17 32.03
CA TYR A 78 -20.59 11.54 32.51
C TYR A 78 -21.69 12.31 31.77
N GLU A 79 -21.71 12.26 30.45
CA GLU A 79 -22.57 13.12 29.61
C GLU A 79 -23.81 12.40 29.06
N GLY A 80 -23.79 11.07 28.96
CA GLY A 80 -24.86 10.32 28.31
C GLY A 80 -26.13 10.22 29.15
N ASN A 81 -27.29 10.18 28.50
CA ASN A 81 -28.52 9.73 29.15
C ASN A 81 -28.49 8.21 29.43
N SER A 82 -29.51 7.67 30.10
CA SER A 82 -29.52 6.24 30.50
C SER A 82 -29.28 5.28 29.32
N LYS A 83 -29.76 5.57 28.12
CA LYS A 83 -29.54 4.70 26.93
C LYS A 83 -28.13 4.88 26.37
N GLU A 84 -27.67 6.13 26.25
CA GLU A 84 -26.34 6.47 25.75
C GLU A 84 -25.22 5.94 26.65
N LYS A 85 -25.42 5.93 27.97
CA LYS A 85 -24.50 5.29 28.93
C LYS A 85 -24.26 3.84 28.58
N TRP A 86 -25.32 3.03 28.53
CA TRP A 86 -25.19 1.60 28.22
C TRP A 86 -24.63 1.35 26.82
N LEU A 87 -25.02 2.17 25.84
CA LEU A 87 -24.52 2.06 24.47
C LEU A 87 -23.02 2.39 24.38
N GLY A 88 -22.59 3.50 24.98
CA GLY A 88 -21.19 3.92 25.00
C GLY A 88 -20.29 2.93 25.74
N ILE A 89 -20.77 2.38 26.86
CA ILE A 89 -20.09 1.29 27.58
C ILE A 89 -19.92 0.07 26.68
N ALA A 90 -21.00 -0.38 26.03
CA ALA A 90 -20.98 -1.55 25.16
C ALA A 90 -20.01 -1.36 23.98
N ILE A 91 -20.05 -0.20 23.31
CA ILE A 91 -19.15 0.13 22.20
C ILE A 91 -17.70 0.18 22.69
N GLY A 92 -17.42 0.87 23.80
CA GLY A 92 -16.06 1.00 24.31
C GLY A 92 -15.45 -0.33 24.75
N ILE A 93 -16.21 -1.19 25.44
CA ILE A 93 -15.78 -2.56 25.76
C ILE A 93 -15.53 -3.36 24.49
N GLY A 94 -16.45 -3.29 23.53
CA GLY A 94 -16.30 -3.95 22.22
C GLY A 94 -15.03 -3.49 21.50
N MET A 95 -14.75 -2.19 21.51
CA MET A 95 -13.57 -1.60 20.88
C MET A 95 -12.28 -2.08 21.56
N VAL A 96 -12.21 -2.09 22.89
CA VAL A 96 -11.06 -2.63 23.64
C VAL A 96 -10.86 -4.12 23.35
N ALA A 97 -11.93 -4.91 23.32
CA ALA A 97 -11.86 -6.34 23.06
C ALA A 97 -11.44 -6.66 21.62
N ILE A 98 -11.98 -5.96 20.62
CA ILE A 98 -11.64 -6.17 19.21
C ILE A 98 -10.20 -5.71 18.93
N SER A 99 -9.82 -4.51 19.37
CA SER A 99 -8.47 -3.96 19.17
C SER A 99 -7.38 -4.82 19.81
N SER A 100 -7.68 -5.51 20.92
CA SER A 100 -6.73 -6.45 21.54
C SER A 100 -6.34 -7.62 20.64
N ARG A 101 -7.15 -7.93 19.61
CA ARG A 101 -6.91 -8.98 18.62
C ARG A 101 -6.17 -8.47 17.37
N ILE A 102 -5.84 -7.19 17.29
CA ILE A 102 -5.05 -6.64 16.18
C ILE A 102 -3.63 -7.19 16.26
N ARG A 103 -3.16 -7.76 15.14
CA ARG A 103 -1.83 -8.36 14.97
C ARG A 103 -1.19 -7.77 13.73
N GLN A 104 0.13 -7.96 13.58
CA GLN A 104 0.90 -7.46 12.45
C GLN A 104 0.28 -7.81 11.07
N LYS A 105 -0.30 -9.01 10.93
CA LYS A 105 -0.97 -9.46 9.71
C LYS A 105 -2.20 -8.62 9.30
N HIS A 106 -2.84 -7.92 10.24
CA HIS A 106 -4.02 -7.08 9.95
C HIS A 106 -3.62 -5.66 9.49
N MET A 107 -2.38 -5.25 9.73
CA MET A 107 -1.95 -3.86 9.54
C MET A 107 -2.05 -3.41 8.09
N LEU A 108 -1.79 -4.32 7.15
CA LEU A 108 -1.93 -4.01 5.74
C LEU A 108 -3.39 -3.77 5.34
N THR A 109 -4.31 -4.61 5.82
CA THR A 109 -5.76 -4.42 5.61
C THR A 109 -6.25 -3.11 6.24
N ILE A 110 -5.83 -2.80 7.48
CA ILE A 110 -6.17 -1.54 8.16
C ILE A 110 -5.65 -0.35 7.36
N THR A 111 -4.43 -0.44 6.82
CA THR A 111 -3.85 0.60 5.96
C THR A 111 -4.64 0.77 4.67
N GLY A 112 -5.02 -0.33 4.01
CA GLY A 112 -5.87 -0.29 2.82
C GLY A 112 -7.23 0.37 3.08
N ILE A 113 -7.88 0.07 4.22
CA ILE A 113 -9.12 0.72 4.64
C ILE A 113 -8.90 2.22 4.87
N GLY A 114 -7.83 2.61 5.57
CA GLY A 114 -7.49 4.00 5.84
C GLY A 114 -7.23 4.80 4.57
N VAL A 115 -6.45 4.24 3.63
CA VAL A 115 -6.17 4.84 2.31
C VAL A 115 -7.46 4.96 1.50
N LEU A 116 -8.30 3.93 1.48
CA LEU A 116 -9.59 3.96 0.79
C LEU A 116 -10.52 5.03 1.36
N ALA A 117 -10.66 5.10 2.68
CA ALA A 117 -11.47 6.12 3.36
C ALA A 117 -10.93 7.53 3.09
N GLY A 118 -9.60 7.70 3.09
CA GLY A 118 -8.94 8.95 2.71
C GLY A 118 -9.23 9.33 1.26
N GLY A 119 -9.15 8.38 0.33
CA GLY A 119 -9.51 8.60 -1.08
C GLY A 119 -10.96 9.02 -1.28
N ILE A 120 -11.89 8.39 -0.57
CA ILE A 120 -13.31 8.77 -0.61
C ILE A 120 -13.51 10.18 -0.04
N SER A 121 -12.91 10.48 1.10
CA SER A 121 -13.01 11.80 1.76
C SER A 121 -12.44 12.92 0.90
N LEU A 122 -11.29 12.69 0.26
CA LEU A 122 -10.63 13.64 -0.63
C LEU A 122 -11.21 13.65 -2.06
N GLN A 123 -12.13 12.72 -2.36
CA GLN A 123 -12.69 12.53 -3.71
C GLN A 123 -11.63 12.23 -4.79
N GLU A 124 -10.50 11.64 -4.39
CA GLU A 124 -9.36 11.34 -5.26
C GLU A 124 -9.43 9.89 -5.76
N LEU A 125 -9.78 9.72 -7.04
CA LEU A 125 -9.97 8.39 -7.64
C LEU A 125 -8.72 7.50 -7.57
N TRP A 126 -7.53 8.06 -7.79
CA TRP A 126 -6.29 7.29 -7.73
C TRP A 126 -6.06 6.72 -6.33
N LEU A 127 -6.42 7.46 -5.29
CA LEU A 127 -6.25 7.07 -3.90
C LEU A 127 -7.29 6.01 -3.50
N ILE A 128 -8.53 6.12 -3.99
CA ILE A 128 -9.57 5.09 -3.86
C ILE A 128 -9.09 3.77 -4.48
N LEU A 129 -8.62 3.82 -5.73
CA LEU A 129 -8.13 2.64 -6.43
C LEU A 129 -6.89 2.04 -5.76
N PHE A 130 -6.00 2.88 -5.23
CA PHE A 130 -4.84 2.42 -4.47
C PHE A 130 -5.22 1.75 -3.15
N GLY A 131 -6.23 2.28 -2.44
CA GLY A 131 -6.80 1.62 -1.26
C GLY A 131 -7.36 0.23 -1.59
N ILE A 132 -8.09 0.10 -2.70
CA ILE A 132 -8.59 -1.19 -3.21
C ILE A 132 -7.43 -2.14 -3.54
N TYR A 133 -6.38 -1.65 -4.21
CA TYR A 133 -5.17 -2.43 -4.50
C TYR A 133 -4.55 -3.01 -3.23
N ILE A 134 -4.34 -2.17 -2.20
CA ILE A 134 -3.76 -2.59 -0.92
C ILE A 134 -4.65 -3.61 -0.22
N LEU A 135 -5.98 -3.43 -0.26
CA LEU A 135 -6.92 -4.36 0.34
C LEU A 135 -6.82 -5.74 -0.32
N ILE A 136 -6.84 -5.81 -1.65
CA ILE A 136 -6.67 -7.06 -2.38
C ILE A 136 -5.31 -7.69 -2.05
N ALA A 137 -4.24 -6.89 -2.07
CA ALA A 137 -2.88 -7.33 -1.73
C ALA A 137 -2.81 -7.96 -0.31
N SER A 138 -3.63 -7.51 0.63
CA SER A 138 -3.65 -8.02 2.01
C SER A 138 -4.25 -9.43 2.16
N PHE A 139 -4.97 -9.93 1.15
CA PHE A 139 -5.62 -11.26 1.19
C PHE A 139 -5.04 -12.27 0.20
N VAL A 140 -4.20 -11.83 -0.74
CA VAL A 140 -3.59 -12.71 -1.74
C VAL A 140 -2.25 -13.24 -1.26
N SER A 141 -1.84 -14.40 -1.76
CA SER A 141 -0.53 -14.95 -1.45
C SER A 141 0.60 -14.15 -2.12
N HIS A 142 1.75 -14.09 -1.48
CA HIS A 142 2.93 -13.45 -2.07
C HIS A 142 3.33 -14.05 -3.42
N ARG A 143 3.71 -13.17 -4.34
CA ARG A 143 4.04 -13.44 -5.76
C ARG A 143 2.88 -13.97 -6.61
N SER A 144 1.65 -13.65 -6.21
CA SER A 144 0.45 -13.92 -7.01
C SER A 144 -0.02 -12.68 -7.76
N TYR A 145 -1.14 -12.08 -7.35
CA TYR A 145 -1.79 -10.94 -8.01
C TYR A 145 -0.86 -9.74 -8.20
N THR A 146 -0.10 -9.35 -7.17
CA THR A 146 0.83 -8.21 -7.21
C THR A 146 2.06 -8.44 -8.10
N HIS A 147 2.28 -9.67 -8.57
CA HIS A 147 3.39 -10.05 -9.44
C HIS A 147 2.87 -10.65 -10.76
N SER A 148 1.76 -10.11 -11.25
CA SER A 148 1.10 -10.55 -12.48
C SER A 148 0.90 -9.37 -13.45
N ILE A 149 0.64 -9.68 -14.73
CA ILE A 149 0.25 -8.67 -15.73
C ILE A 149 -1.02 -7.94 -15.30
N VAL A 150 -1.94 -8.63 -14.63
CA VAL A 150 -3.16 -8.00 -14.09
C VAL A 150 -2.78 -6.94 -13.04
N GLY A 151 -1.83 -7.26 -12.16
CA GLY A 151 -1.27 -6.31 -11.19
C GLY A 151 -0.64 -5.10 -11.86
N VAL A 152 0.17 -5.32 -12.92
CA VAL A 152 0.79 -4.24 -13.71
C VAL A 152 -0.27 -3.34 -14.36
N ILE A 153 -1.29 -3.92 -15.00
CA ILE A 153 -2.36 -3.17 -15.67
C ILE A 153 -3.14 -2.34 -14.64
N PHE A 154 -3.53 -2.95 -13.52
CA PHE A 154 -4.31 -2.26 -12.50
C PHE A 154 -3.50 -1.14 -11.83
N PHE A 155 -2.23 -1.40 -11.49
CA PHE A 155 -1.34 -0.38 -10.95
C PHE A 155 -1.01 0.72 -11.98
N GLY A 156 -0.86 0.37 -13.25
CA GLY A 156 -0.72 1.33 -14.34
C GLY A 156 -1.93 2.26 -14.47
N TYR A 157 -3.15 1.72 -14.32
CA TYR A 157 -4.36 2.55 -14.29
C TYR A 157 -4.37 3.51 -13.10
N ILE A 158 -3.98 3.05 -11.90
CA ILE A 158 -3.79 3.91 -10.72
C ILE A 158 -2.79 5.02 -11.03
N ALA A 159 -1.62 4.68 -11.58
CA ALA A 159 -0.57 5.63 -11.94
C ALA A 159 -1.04 6.67 -12.98
N SER A 160 -1.89 6.27 -13.92
CA SER A 160 -2.46 7.19 -14.92
C SER A 160 -3.37 8.23 -14.28
N LYS A 161 -4.20 7.84 -13.30
CA LYS A 161 -5.04 8.77 -12.55
C LYS A 161 -4.22 9.65 -11.60
N PHE A 162 -3.15 9.10 -11.05
CA PHE A 162 -2.22 9.83 -10.20
C PHE A 162 -1.45 10.91 -10.98
N GLU A 163 -1.00 10.62 -12.20
CA GLU A 163 -0.37 11.61 -13.08
C GLU A 163 -1.32 12.76 -13.39
N VAL A 164 -2.59 12.46 -13.72
CA VAL A 164 -3.61 13.49 -13.95
C VAL A 164 -3.86 14.35 -12.70
N SER A 165 -3.91 13.73 -11.51
CA SER A 165 -4.10 14.42 -10.23
C SER A 165 -2.91 15.35 -9.88
N LEU A 166 -1.68 14.91 -10.13
CA LEU A 166 -0.48 15.72 -9.86
C LEU A 166 -0.19 16.77 -10.94
N GLY A 167 -0.61 16.53 -12.19
CA GLY A 167 -0.26 17.39 -13.33
C GLY A 167 1.24 17.37 -13.69
N ILE A 168 1.99 16.36 -13.23
CA ILE A 168 3.43 16.23 -13.46
C ILE A 168 3.67 15.16 -14.51
N ASN A 169 4.16 15.57 -15.69
CA ASN A 169 4.50 14.65 -16.78
C ASN A 169 5.57 13.63 -16.34
N GLY A 170 5.36 12.36 -16.66
CA GLY A 170 6.32 11.28 -16.41
C GLY A 170 5.97 10.45 -15.17
N VAL A 171 5.04 10.90 -14.32
CA VAL A 171 4.58 10.14 -13.15
C VAL A 171 4.08 8.75 -13.54
N PHE A 172 3.28 8.65 -14.61
CA PHE A 172 2.76 7.38 -15.10
C PHE A 172 3.90 6.43 -15.50
N TYR A 173 4.81 6.91 -16.34
CA TYR A 173 5.94 6.11 -16.83
C TYR A 173 6.91 5.72 -15.71
N THR A 174 7.18 6.62 -14.78
CA THR A 174 8.00 6.37 -13.60
C THR A 174 7.40 5.26 -12.73
N CYS A 175 6.11 5.36 -12.39
CA CYS A 175 5.45 4.36 -11.57
C CYS A 175 5.40 3.00 -12.26
N LEU A 176 5.04 2.99 -13.55
CA LEU A 176 4.96 1.76 -14.33
C LEU A 176 6.33 1.11 -14.52
N ALA A 177 7.36 1.88 -14.85
CA ALA A 177 8.72 1.38 -15.01
C ALA A 177 9.29 0.88 -13.68
N GLY A 178 9.04 1.58 -12.57
CA GLY A 178 9.41 1.11 -11.22
C GLY A 178 8.76 -0.24 -10.90
N TYR A 179 7.45 -0.38 -11.08
CA TYR A 179 6.73 -1.63 -10.85
C TYR A 179 7.22 -2.76 -11.75
N ILE A 180 7.35 -2.53 -13.06
CA ILE A 180 7.83 -3.54 -14.02
C ILE A 180 9.27 -3.95 -13.70
N SER A 181 10.13 -3.01 -13.30
CA SER A 181 11.51 -3.30 -12.93
C SER A 181 11.61 -4.28 -11.77
N HIS A 182 10.67 -4.21 -10.81
CA HIS A 182 10.57 -5.18 -9.73
C HIS A 182 10.28 -6.58 -10.25
N LEU A 183 9.24 -6.71 -11.10
CA LEU A 183 8.84 -8.00 -11.67
C LEU A 183 9.99 -8.62 -12.48
N ILE A 184 10.63 -7.84 -13.34
CA ILE A 184 11.78 -8.31 -14.14
C ILE A 184 12.90 -8.78 -13.22
N ALA A 185 13.21 -8.00 -12.18
CA ALA A 185 14.26 -8.34 -11.22
C ALA A 185 13.92 -9.56 -10.35
N ASP A 186 12.68 -10.04 -10.38
CA ASP A 186 12.20 -11.23 -9.69
C ASP A 186 11.96 -12.44 -10.61
N PHE A 187 12.30 -12.34 -11.91
CA PHE A 187 12.29 -13.48 -12.83
C PHE A 187 13.29 -14.56 -12.40
N LYS A 188 12.90 -15.83 -12.56
CA LYS A 188 13.70 -17.02 -12.24
C LYS A 188 14.92 -17.18 -13.14
N MET A 189 14.88 -16.62 -14.36
CA MET A 189 16.01 -16.65 -15.29
C MET A 189 17.25 -15.92 -14.75
N LEU A 190 17.07 -14.97 -13.83
CA LEU A 190 18.18 -14.24 -13.24
C LEU A 190 18.93 -15.10 -12.21
N PRO A 191 20.28 -15.14 -12.22
CA PRO A 191 21.07 -16.08 -11.42
C PRO A 191 20.94 -15.88 -9.91
N PHE A 192 20.38 -14.75 -9.48
CA PHE A 192 20.22 -14.39 -8.07
C PHE A 192 18.85 -14.79 -7.49
N ASN A 193 17.93 -15.33 -8.29
CA ASN A 193 16.58 -15.70 -7.86
C ASN A 193 16.36 -17.22 -7.89
N LYS A 194 16.02 -17.78 -6.73
CA LYS A 194 15.69 -19.21 -6.60
C LYS A 194 14.23 -19.53 -6.91
N ARG A 195 13.36 -18.52 -6.91
CA ARG A 195 11.91 -18.60 -7.14
C ARG A 195 11.51 -17.52 -8.14
N GLY A 196 10.68 -17.86 -9.11
CA GLY A 196 10.15 -16.92 -10.10
C GLY A 196 8.85 -16.25 -9.67
N ILE A 197 8.21 -15.59 -10.63
CA ILE A 197 6.88 -15.01 -10.48
C ILE A 197 5.88 -15.66 -11.44
N LYS A 198 4.60 -15.65 -11.06
CA LYS A 198 3.51 -16.24 -11.88
C LYS A 198 2.82 -15.15 -12.70
N LEU A 199 3.55 -14.65 -13.70
CA LEU A 199 3.19 -13.45 -14.45
C LEU A 199 1.79 -13.51 -15.10
N PHE A 200 1.36 -14.70 -15.49
CA PHE A 200 0.11 -14.94 -16.23
C PHE A 200 -1.08 -15.36 -15.35
N LEU A 201 -1.03 -15.20 -14.02
CA LEU A 201 -2.20 -15.44 -13.19
C LEU A 201 -3.36 -14.49 -13.57
N PRO A 202 -4.62 -14.96 -13.52
CA PRO A 202 -5.08 -16.30 -13.08
C PRO A 202 -5.05 -17.38 -14.19
N ILE A 203 -4.62 -17.03 -15.40
CA ILE A 203 -4.68 -17.91 -16.59
C ILE A 203 -3.65 -19.04 -16.52
N SER A 204 -2.45 -18.76 -16.00
CA SER A 204 -1.38 -19.76 -15.84
C SER A 204 -0.58 -19.54 -14.56
N SER A 205 -0.23 -20.66 -13.91
CA SER A 205 0.58 -20.69 -12.69
C SER A 205 2.06 -20.97 -12.95
N LYS A 206 2.49 -20.99 -14.22
CA LYS A 206 3.89 -21.20 -14.62
C LYS A 206 4.77 -20.07 -14.10
N GLU A 207 5.86 -20.43 -13.44
CA GLU A 207 6.88 -19.48 -13.00
C GLU A 207 7.79 -19.08 -14.16
N ILE A 208 8.14 -17.80 -14.20
CA ILE A 208 9.10 -17.20 -15.14
C ILE A 208 10.23 -16.54 -14.34
#